data_AF-A0A7Y6X7B7-F1
#
_entry.id   AF-A0A7Y6X7B7-F1
#
_cell.length_a   1.000
_cell.length_b   1.000
_cell.length_c   1.000
_cell.angle_alpha   90.00
_cell.angle_beta   90.00
_cell.angle_gamma   90.00
#
_symmetry.space_group_name_H-M   'P 1'
#
loop_
_entity.id
_entity.type
_entity.pdbx_description
1 polymer ?
#
loop_
_entity_poly.entity_id
_entity_poly.type
_entity_poly.pdbx_seq_one_letter_code
_entity_poly.pdbx_strand_id
1 'polypeptide(L)'
;MSVAVCVGCGETKEGAFDPCDGCGLDPARGGTDRMLQARSLLLSERFYSEEALKEFGRKIRVGEPVSYDTGQMSQLVEELKTQKLPVISRASPGCSIVTWSMLGMLVLLAAGLAYLYGAWKH
;
A
#
# COMPACT_ATOMS: atom_id res chain seq x y z
N MET A 1 -6.07 8.41 -8.97
CA MET A 1 -5.47 7.13 -8.56
C MET A 1 -4.23 6.98 -9.40
N SER A 2 -3.08 6.64 -8.81
CA SER A 2 -1.87 6.42 -9.59
C SER A 2 -1.60 4.94 -9.78
N VAL A 3 -1.10 4.55 -10.95
CA VAL A 3 -0.79 3.18 -11.30
C VAL A 3 0.71 2.94 -11.20
N ALA A 4 1.10 1.78 -10.65
CA ALA A 4 2.49 1.34 -10.58
C ALA A 4 2.61 -0.17 -10.83
N VAL A 5 3.83 -0.63 -11.09
CA VAL A 5 4.16 -2.05 -11.26
C VAL A 5 5.02 -2.51 -10.10
N CYS A 6 4.66 -3.64 -9.52
CA CYS A 6 5.42 -4.25 -8.44
C CYS A 6 6.80 -4.70 -8.94
N VAL A 7 7.85 -4.20 -8.32
CA VAL A 7 9.25 -4.57 -8.62
C VAL A 7 9.57 -6.03 -8.30
N GLY A 8 8.75 -6.70 -7.49
CA GLY A 8 8.96 -8.08 -7.05
C GLY A 8 8.30 -9.13 -7.94
N CYS A 9 7.07 -8.90 -8.41
CA CYS A 9 6.30 -9.89 -9.18
C CYS A 9 5.76 -9.37 -10.52
N GLY A 10 5.91 -8.08 -10.81
CA GLY A 10 5.43 -7.48 -12.07
C GLY A 10 3.93 -7.23 -12.12
N GLU A 11 3.19 -7.44 -11.02
CA GLU A 11 1.76 -7.15 -10.96
C GLU A 11 1.47 -5.65 -10.88
N THR A 12 0.38 -5.22 -11.49
CA THR A 12 -0.07 -3.83 -11.39
C THR A 12 -0.63 -3.57 -9.99
N LYS A 13 -0.35 -2.39 -9.44
CA LYS A 13 -0.87 -1.95 -8.14
C LYS A 13 -1.27 -0.48 -8.18
N GLU A 14 -2.14 -0.11 -7.26
CA GLU A 14 -2.49 1.28 -7.00
C GLU A 14 -1.36 1.89 -6.19
N GLY A 15 -0.69 2.93 -6.70
CA GLY A 15 0.36 3.64 -5.98
C GLY A 15 1.74 2.95 -5.97
N ALA A 16 2.78 3.74 -6.16
CA ALA A 16 4.17 3.27 -6.10
C ALA A 16 4.56 2.66 -4.74
N PHE A 17 3.94 3.13 -3.65
CA PHE A 17 4.33 2.77 -2.28
C PHE A 17 3.33 1.90 -1.55
N ASP A 18 2.20 1.57 -2.17
CA ASP A 18 1.23 0.69 -1.54
C ASP A 18 1.68 -0.78 -1.65
N PRO A 19 1.21 -1.65 -0.73
CA PRO A 19 1.47 -3.08 -0.78
C PRO A 19 0.99 -3.70 -2.07
N CYS A 20 1.74 -4.69 -2.57
CA CYS A 20 1.32 -5.46 -3.74
C CYS A 20 0.36 -6.58 -3.35
N ASP A 21 -0.82 -6.63 -3.97
CA ASP A 21 -1.81 -7.71 -3.73
C ASP A 21 -1.35 -9.08 -4.23
N GLY A 22 -0.43 -9.13 -5.20
CA GLY A 22 0.08 -10.38 -5.77
C GLY A 22 1.12 -11.08 -4.89
N CYS A 23 2.12 -10.34 -4.38
CA CYS A 23 3.23 -10.93 -3.62
C CYS A 23 3.43 -10.37 -2.21
N GLY A 24 2.62 -9.40 -1.79
CA GLY A 24 2.70 -8.77 -0.46
C GLY A 24 3.89 -7.82 -0.27
N LEU A 25 4.68 -7.54 -1.32
CA LEU A 25 5.79 -6.60 -1.23
C LEU A 25 5.24 -5.19 -0.92
N ASP A 26 5.72 -4.63 0.19
CA ASP A 26 5.34 -3.30 0.67
C ASP A 26 6.59 -2.38 0.69
N PRO A 27 6.74 -1.47 -0.29
CA PRO A 27 7.88 -0.56 -0.37
C PRO A 27 7.91 0.49 0.75
N ALA A 28 6.78 0.78 1.39
CA ALA A 28 6.71 1.73 2.50
C ALA A 28 7.03 1.06 3.84
N ARG A 29 6.91 -0.27 3.94
CA ARG A 29 7.15 -1.02 5.18
C ARG A 29 8.54 -0.76 5.74
N GLY A 30 8.59 -0.35 7.00
CA GLY A 30 9.84 -0.07 7.71
C GLY A 30 10.53 1.23 7.28
N GLY A 31 10.10 1.90 6.21
CA GLY A 31 10.46 3.27 5.89
C GLY A 31 11.95 3.55 5.72
N THR A 32 12.82 2.56 5.54
CA THR A 32 14.29 2.72 5.48
C THR A 32 14.91 2.28 4.15
N ASP A 33 14.27 1.38 3.39
CA ASP A 33 14.80 0.93 2.11
C ASP A 33 14.49 1.91 0.97
N ARG A 34 15.35 2.94 0.86
CA ARG A 34 15.25 3.99 -0.16
C ARG A 34 15.42 3.46 -1.58
N MET A 35 16.19 2.38 -1.76
CA MET A 35 16.41 1.80 -3.09
C MET A 35 15.15 1.08 -3.58
N LEU A 36 14.51 0.29 -2.71
CA LEU A 36 13.23 -0.34 -3.01
C LEU A 36 12.14 0.70 -3.31
N GLN A 37 12.09 1.76 -2.53
CA GLN A 37 11.17 2.88 -2.73
C GLN A 37 11.41 3.58 -4.06
N ALA A 38 12.66 3.89 -4.39
CA ALA A 38 13.02 4.52 -5.66
C ALA A 38 12.66 3.64 -6.87
N ARG A 39 12.94 2.33 -6.81
CA ARG A 39 12.55 1.38 -7.87
C ARG A 39 11.04 1.32 -8.05
N SER A 40 10.29 1.26 -6.96
CA SER A 40 8.83 1.19 -6.99
C SER A 40 8.21 2.49 -7.50
N LEU A 41 8.82 3.64 -7.18
CA LEU A 41 8.43 4.94 -7.71
C LEU A 41 8.75 5.09 -9.19
N LEU A 42 9.93 4.63 -9.62
CA LEU A 42 10.34 4.69 -11.02
C LEU A 42 9.42 3.82 -11.90
N LEU A 43 8.95 2.67 -11.42
CA LEU A 43 7.94 1.84 -12.10
C LEU A 43 6.50 2.31 -11.85
N SER A 44 6.23 3.61 -12.04
CA SER A 44 4.89 4.18 -11.95
C SER A 44 4.54 5.07 -13.13
N GLU A 45 3.26 5.40 -13.26
CA GLU A 45 2.72 6.28 -14.30
C GLU A 45 3.36 7.68 -14.31
N ARG A 46 4.05 8.05 -13.23
CA ARG A 46 4.82 9.29 -13.14
C ARG A 46 6.01 9.32 -14.09
N PHE A 47 6.59 8.16 -14.44
CA PHE A 47 7.80 8.06 -15.25
C PHE A 47 7.59 7.31 -16.56
N TYR A 48 6.62 6.40 -16.61
CA TYR A 48 6.37 5.55 -17.77
C TYR A 48 4.89 5.54 -18.16
N SER A 49 4.62 5.35 -19.44
CA SER A 49 3.25 5.14 -19.93
C SER A 49 2.70 3.78 -19.48
N GLU A 50 1.39 3.60 -19.56
CA GLU A 50 0.73 2.35 -19.19
C GLU A 50 1.25 1.15 -20.01
N GLU A 51 1.53 1.34 -21.30
CA GLU A 51 2.08 0.31 -22.18
C GLU A 51 3.49 -0.10 -21.75
N ALA A 52 4.33 0.88 -21.41
CA ALA A 52 5.67 0.63 -20.91
C ALA A 52 5.62 -0.11 -19.56
N LEU A 53 4.72 0.29 -18.66
CA LEU A 53 4.49 -0.39 -17.39
C LEU A 53 4.03 -1.84 -17.59
N LYS A 54 3.10 -2.10 -18.51
CA LYS A 54 2.68 -3.47 -18.86
C LYS A 54 3.86 -4.32 -19.33
N GLU A 55 4.74 -3.75 -20.14
CA GLU A 55 5.93 -4.46 -20.61
C GLU A 55 6.92 -4.72 -19.47
N PHE A 56 7.18 -3.75 -18.59
CA PHE A 56 8.00 -3.97 -17.40
C PHE A 56 7.42 -5.07 -16.50
N GLY A 57 6.09 -5.05 -16.28
CA GLY A 57 5.39 -6.07 -15.52
C GLY A 57 5.54 -7.46 -16.14
N ARG A 58 5.39 -7.58 -17.47
CA ARG A 58 5.64 -8.82 -18.21
C ARG A 58 7.06 -9.32 -17.98
N LYS A 59 8.07 -8.46 -18.15
CA LYS A 59 9.49 -8.81 -17.97
C LYS A 59 9.77 -9.37 -16.57
N ILE A 60 9.33 -8.65 -15.54
CA ILE A 60 9.53 -9.08 -14.14
C ILE A 60 8.85 -10.43 -13.90
N ARG A 61 7.62 -10.62 -14.40
CA ARG A 61 6.86 -11.86 -14.21
C ARG A 61 7.54 -13.09 -14.81
N VAL A 62 8.26 -12.93 -15.94
CA VAL A 62 9.01 -14.02 -16.58
C VAL A 62 10.47 -14.12 -16.12
N GLY A 63 10.90 -13.24 -15.20
CA GLY A 63 12.28 -13.19 -14.70
C GLY A 63 13.28 -12.52 -15.66
N GLU A 64 12.80 -11.81 -16.69
CA GLU A 64 13.65 -11.00 -17.55
C GLU A 64 14.17 -9.77 -16.77
N PRO A 65 15.45 -9.39 -16.94
CA PRO A 65 16.01 -8.23 -16.27
C PRO A 65 15.38 -6.92 -16.79
N VAL A 66 15.01 -6.04 -15.85
CA VAL A 66 14.58 -4.66 -16.13
C VAL A 66 15.77 -3.73 -15.95
N SER A 67 16.09 -2.97 -17.00
CA SER A 67 17.11 -1.91 -16.91
C SER A 67 16.50 -0.65 -16.32
N TYR A 68 17.17 -0.07 -15.33
CA TYR A 68 16.80 1.19 -14.72
C TYR A 68 17.81 2.25 -15.12
N ASP A 69 17.35 3.47 -15.38
CA ASP A 69 18.24 4.61 -15.54
C ASP A 69 18.95 4.87 -14.20
N THR A 70 20.25 4.60 -14.16
CA THR A 70 21.07 4.72 -12.94
C THR A 70 21.17 6.16 -12.43
N GLY A 71 21.15 7.15 -13.34
CA GLY A 71 21.17 8.57 -13.00
C GLY A 71 19.88 8.98 -12.30
N GLN A 72 18.73 8.67 -12.91
CA GLN A 72 17.42 8.94 -12.32
C GLN A 72 17.22 8.17 -11.01
N MET A 73 17.63 6.90 -10.94
CA MET A 73 17.54 6.10 -9.72
C MET A 73 18.31 6.75 -8.57
N SER A 74 19.54 7.23 -8.83
CA SER A 74 20.34 7.90 -7.81
C SER A 74 19.70 9.19 -7.30
N GLN A 75 19.10 9.98 -8.20
CA GLN A 75 18.38 11.21 -7.84
C GLN A 75 17.16 10.92 -6.97
N LEU A 76 16.35 9.92 -7.34
CA LEU A 76 15.18 9.52 -6.56
C LEU A 76 15.56 9.02 -5.16
N VAL A 77 16.66 8.28 -5.05
CA VAL A 77 17.16 7.83 -3.74
C VAL A 77 17.53 9.03 -2.86
N GLU A 78 18.24 10.03 -3.39
CA GLU A 78 18.58 11.24 -2.64
C GLU A 78 17.33 12.07 -2.28
N GLU A 79 16.38 12.23 -3.19
CA GLU A 79 15.11 12.89 -2.91
C GLU A 79 14.36 12.20 -1.76
N LEU A 80 14.26 10.87 -1.79
CA LEU A 80 13.59 10.09 -0.74
C LEU A 80 14.34 10.13 0.60
N LYS A 81 15.67 10.32 0.60
CA LYS A 81 16.44 10.54 1.84
C LYS A 81 16.14 11.89 2.47
N THR A 82 15.94 12.93 1.66
CA THR A 82 15.68 14.30 2.13
C THR A 82 14.23 14.52 2.56
N GLN A 83 13.31 13.64 2.18
CA GLN A 83 11.92 13.69 2.66
C GLN A 83 11.85 13.48 4.18
N LYS A 84 11.40 14.54 4.87
CA LYS A 84 11.24 14.57 6.34
C LYS A 84 10.04 13.75 6.83
N LEU A 85 9.06 13.51 5.97
CA LEU A 85 7.88 12.72 6.30
C LEU A 85 8.07 11.29 5.78
N PRO A 86 7.83 10.27 6.62
CA PRO A 86 7.89 8.89 6.16
C PRO A 86 6.84 8.68 5.07
N VAL A 87 7.21 7.96 4.02
CA VAL A 87 6.24 7.41 3.06
C VAL A 87 5.40 6.40 3.84
N ILE A 88 4.17 6.78 4.16
CA ILE A 88 3.22 5.92 4.86
C ILE A 88 2.38 5.24 3.77
N SER A 89 2.50 3.93 3.62
CA SER A 89 1.47 3.15 2.93
C SER A 89 0.15 3.39 3.65
N ARG A 90 -0.91 3.73 2.92
CA ARG A 90 -2.26 3.64 3.48
C ARG A 90 -2.57 2.15 3.61
N ALA A 91 -2.05 1.51 4.65
CA ALA A 91 -2.55 0.22 5.06
C ALA A 91 -4.07 0.40 5.22
N SER A 92 -4.86 -0.28 4.39
CA SER A 92 -6.30 -0.34 4.55
C SER A 92 -6.56 -0.58 6.03
N PRO A 93 -7.35 0.24 6.75
CA PRO A 93 -7.57 0.07 8.18
C PRO A 93 -8.05 -1.35 8.38
N GLY A 94 -7.13 -2.20 8.86
CA GLY A 94 -7.30 -3.63 8.80
C GLY A 94 -8.56 -4.01 9.56
N CYS A 95 -9.22 -5.07 9.08
CA CYS A 95 -10.36 -5.78 9.66
C CYS A 95 -10.67 -5.43 11.14
N SER A 96 -9.66 -5.41 12.02
CA SER A 96 -9.67 -4.86 13.39
C SER A 96 -10.57 -3.64 13.63
N ILE A 97 -10.46 -2.52 12.91
CA ILE A 97 -11.30 -1.32 13.19
C ILE A 97 -12.78 -1.61 12.94
N VAL A 98 -13.09 -2.36 11.89
CA VAL A 98 -14.46 -2.80 11.58
C VAL A 98 -14.95 -3.79 12.63
N THR A 99 -14.09 -4.72 13.07
CA THR A 99 -14.42 -5.71 14.11
C THR A 99 -14.72 -5.03 15.45
N TRP A 100 -13.88 -4.09 15.89
CA TRP A 100 -14.08 -3.39 17.16
C TRP A 100 -15.30 -2.47 17.15
N SER A 101 -15.59 -1.80 16.03
CA SER A 101 -16.79 -0.95 15.92
C SER A 101 -18.09 -1.77 15.94
N MET A 102 -18.14 -2.91 15.24
CA MET A 102 -19.28 -3.84 15.33
C MET A 102 -19.45 -4.39 16.75
N LEU A 103 -18.37 -4.81 17.41
CA LEU A 103 -18.43 -5.36 18.76
C LEU A 103 -18.96 -4.32 19.77
N GLY A 104 -18.47 -3.08 19.68
CA GLY A 104 -18.94 -1.96 20.51
C GLY A 104 -20.43 -1.66 20.31
N MET A 105 -20.90 -1.69 19.06
CA MET A 105 -22.32 -1.46 18.76
C MET A 105 -23.21 -2.55 19.35
N LEU A 106 -22.80 -3.82 19.27
CA LEU A 106 -23.50 -4.96 19.86
C LEU A 106 -23.63 -4.83 21.39
N VAL A 107 -22.56 -4.40 22.06
CA VAL A 107 -22.57 -4.18 23.53
C VAL A 107 -23.53 -3.06 23.92
N LEU A 108 -23.54 -1.95 23.18
CA LEU A 108 -24.45 -0.82 23.45
C LEU A 108 -25.92 -1.22 23.25
N LEU A 109 -26.22 -1.98 22.20
CA LEU A 109 -27.57 -2.50 21.96
C LEU A 109 -28.02 -3.43 23.08
N ALA A 110 -27.15 -4.35 23.52
CA ALA A 110 -27.45 -5.26 24.63
C ALA A 110 -27.71 -4.51 25.94
N ALA A 111 -26.89 -3.49 26.25
CA ALA A 111 -27.08 -2.65 27.42
C ALA A 111 -28.38 -1.84 27.36
N GLY A 112 -28.72 -1.28 26.19
CA GLY A 112 -29.98 -0.56 25.97
C GLY A 112 -31.19 -1.46 26.15
N LEU A 113 -31.16 -2.69 25.61
CA LEU A 113 -32.23 -3.67 25.79
C LEU A 113 -32.39 -4.10 27.26
N ALA A 114 -31.28 -4.32 27.97
CA ALA A 114 -31.31 -4.66 29.39
C ALA A 114 -31.89 -3.52 30.25
N TYR A 115 -31.53 -2.27 29.94
CA TYR A 115 -32.09 -1.10 30.62
C TYR A 115 -33.59 -0.97 30.39
N LEU A 116 -34.05 -1.08 29.14
CA LEU A 116 -35.47 -1.03 28.80
C LEU A 116 -36.26 -2.17 29.45
N TYR A 117 -35.72 -3.40 29.45
CA TYR A 117 -36.34 -4.54 30.10
C TYR A 117 -36.44 -4.37 31.62
N GLY A 118 -35.39 -3.85 32.26
CA GLY A 118 -35.38 -3.53 33.69
C GLY A 118 -36.39 -2.42 34.05
N ALA A 119 -36.45 -1.37 33.23
CA ALA A 119 -37.39 -0.27 33.42
C ALA A 119 -38.86 -0.67 33.18
N TRP A 120 -39.13 -1.66 32.33
CA TRP A 120 -40.48 -2.15 32.07
C TRP A 120 -40.99 -3.13 33.14
N LYS A 121 -40.08 -3.74 33.91
CA LYS A 121 -40.41 -4.71 34.97
C LYS A 121 -40.65 -4.05 36.34
N HIS A 122 -40.26 -2.79 36.50
CA HIS A 122 -40.53 -1.96 37.68
C HIS A 122 -41.77 -1.09 37.47
#